data_AF-A0A7V8AM47-F1
#
_entry.id   AF-A0A7V8AM47-F1
#
_cell.length_a   1.000
_cell.length_b   1.000
_cell.length_c   1.000
_cell.angle_alpha   90.00
_cell.angle_beta   90.00
_cell.angle_gamma   90.00
#
_symmetry.space_group_name_H-M   'P 1'
#
loop_
_entity.id
_entity.type
_entity.pdbx_description
1 polymer ?
#
loop_
_entity_poly.entity_id
_entity_poly.type
_entity_poly.pdbx_seq_one_letter_code
_entity_poly.pdbx_strand_id
1 'polypeptide(L)'
;MTMTQATREAAANRRETRPNARPLGVMGLITLLTTWLLASVPGQAAEDVPRAVTYGGRLYDSWFLELRHKPPRILHPLYPVTGKYASDPARTWQCAECHGWGYRGEEGTYGKSSDHHTGIVGIQRMNGADPARIVTVLTHPGHGYDAFLYDDQIEAMAAFVSGGQVNVNDYIDPATGGRARGQGSTDTILCDGVQQLL
;
A
#
# COMPACT_ATOMS: atom_id res chain seq x y z
N MET A 1 91.71 -6.33 -33.86
CA MET A 1 92.23 -4.98 -34.16
C MET A 1 91.94 -4.08 -32.96
N THR A 2 93.02 -3.65 -32.30
CA THR A 2 93.25 -2.41 -31.51
C THR A 2 92.06 -1.50 -31.18
N MET A 3 91.74 -1.32 -29.89
CA MET A 3 92.20 -0.22 -28.99
C MET A 3 91.63 1.16 -29.34
N THR A 4 90.78 1.70 -28.46
CA THR A 4 91.03 3.05 -27.88
C THR A 4 90.20 3.28 -26.62
N GLN A 5 90.92 3.38 -25.50
CA GLN A 5 90.51 4.10 -24.31
C GLN A 5 90.56 5.60 -24.63
N ALA A 6 89.55 6.36 -24.21
CA ALA A 6 89.74 7.77 -23.87
C ALA A 6 88.79 8.12 -22.74
N THR A 7 89.39 8.56 -21.64
CA THR A 7 88.80 8.69 -20.32
C THR A 7 88.59 10.16 -19.96
N ARG A 8 87.70 10.37 -18.97
CA ARG A 8 87.63 11.49 -18.01
C ARG A 8 86.92 12.74 -18.52
N GLU A 9 85.77 13.01 -17.91
CA GLU A 9 85.57 14.31 -17.28
C GLU A 9 84.54 14.21 -16.15
N ALA A 10 84.92 14.84 -15.03
CA ALA A 10 84.06 15.41 -14.00
C ALA A 10 83.05 14.49 -13.29
N ALA A 11 83.54 13.92 -12.19
CA ALA A 11 82.76 13.84 -10.97
C ALA A 11 82.26 15.24 -10.57
N ALA A 12 80.96 15.38 -10.32
CA ALA A 12 80.37 15.94 -9.11
C ALA A 12 79.00 16.52 -9.41
N ASN A 13 78.07 16.22 -8.50
CA ASN A 13 76.85 16.97 -8.23
C ASN A 13 75.63 16.61 -9.09
N ARG A 14 74.88 15.59 -8.66
CA ARG A 14 73.61 15.85 -7.96
C ARG A 14 73.10 14.58 -7.27
N ARG A 15 72.73 14.73 -5.99
CA ARG A 15 71.89 13.78 -5.26
C ARG A 15 70.58 13.62 -6.01
N GLU A 16 70.09 12.39 -6.16
CA GLU A 16 68.76 12.01 -5.70
C GLU A 16 68.53 10.50 -5.81
N THR A 17 68.33 9.92 -4.63
CA THR A 17 67.39 8.84 -4.30
C THR A 17 67.38 7.58 -5.17
N ARG A 18 67.93 6.50 -4.60
CA ARG A 18 67.53 5.13 -4.95
C ARG A 18 66.19 4.81 -4.25
N PRO A 19 65.10 4.54 -4.98
CA PRO A 19 64.01 3.77 -4.41
C PRO A 19 64.31 2.28 -4.60
N ASN A 20 64.35 1.62 -3.45
CA ASN A 20 64.60 0.21 -3.25
C ASN A 20 63.48 -0.62 -3.86
N ALA A 21 63.86 -1.69 -4.55
CA ALA A 21 62.95 -2.76 -4.96
C ALA A 21 62.20 -3.28 -3.72
N ARG A 22 60.87 -3.23 -3.77
CA ARG A 22 60.00 -3.98 -2.86
C ARG A 22 59.26 -5.04 -3.68
N PRO A 23 59.22 -6.29 -3.18
CA PRO A 23 58.68 -7.43 -3.91
C PRO A 23 57.17 -7.25 -4.13
N LEU A 24 56.67 -7.72 -5.28
CA LEU A 24 55.25 -7.86 -5.58
C LEU A 24 54.60 -8.77 -4.52
N GLY A 25 54.10 -8.15 -3.46
CA GLY A 25 53.34 -8.78 -2.39
C GLY A 25 51.86 -8.54 -2.59
N VAL A 26 51.13 -9.62 -2.87
CA VAL A 26 49.82 -9.92 -2.26
C VAL A 26 48.83 -8.73 -2.19
N MET A 27 48.56 -8.08 -3.32
CA MET A 27 47.57 -6.99 -3.38
C MET A 27 46.64 -7.09 -4.59
N GLY A 28 46.44 -8.31 -5.11
CA GLY A 28 45.54 -8.61 -6.23
C GLY A 28 44.28 -9.41 -5.85
N LEU A 29 44.03 -9.65 -4.57
CA LEU A 29 43.00 -10.62 -4.12
C LEU A 29 42.04 -10.08 -3.04
N ILE A 30 41.91 -8.75 -2.91
CA ILE A 30 40.98 -8.10 -1.96
C ILE A 30 39.90 -7.26 -2.68
N THR A 31 39.98 -7.08 -3.99
CA THR A 31 38.95 -6.38 -4.80
C THR A 31 37.95 -7.30 -5.50
N LEU A 32 38.02 -8.62 -5.28
CA LEU A 32 37.07 -9.61 -5.82
C LEU A 32 36.29 -10.38 -4.73
N LEU A 33 36.33 -9.92 -3.48
CA LEU A 33 35.55 -10.51 -2.38
C LEU A 33 34.47 -9.57 -1.81
N THR A 34 34.33 -8.34 -2.32
CA THR A 34 33.31 -7.37 -1.89
C THR A 34 32.16 -7.20 -2.89
N THR A 35 32.22 -7.83 -4.07
CA THR A 35 31.16 -7.77 -5.10
C THR A 35 30.28 -9.03 -5.18
N TRP A 36 30.42 -9.95 -4.22
CA TRP A 36 29.63 -11.19 -4.13
C TRP A 36 28.85 -11.32 -2.82
N LEU A 37 28.48 -10.20 -2.20
CA LEU A 37 27.63 -10.16 -1.00
C LEU A 37 26.43 -9.22 -1.14
N LEU A 38 25.82 -9.15 -2.33
CA LEU A 38 24.61 -8.36 -2.58
C LEU A 38 23.51 -9.07 -3.39
N ALA A 39 23.57 -10.39 -3.56
CA ALA A 39 22.62 -11.11 -4.44
C ALA A 39 21.69 -12.08 -3.70
N SER A 40 21.30 -11.78 -2.47
CA SER A 40 20.25 -12.54 -1.76
C SER A 40 19.55 -11.67 -0.74
N VAL A 41 18.72 -10.72 -1.19
CA VAL A 41 17.63 -10.20 -0.36
C VAL A 41 16.41 -11.09 -0.66
N PRO A 42 16.10 -12.12 0.15
CA PRO A 42 14.80 -12.75 0.08
C PRO A 42 13.78 -11.80 0.76
N GLY A 43 12.79 -11.31 0.02
CA GLY A 43 11.65 -10.59 0.59
C GLY A 43 11.20 -9.38 -0.22
N GLN A 44 10.35 -9.62 -1.23
CA GLN A 44 9.53 -8.56 -1.86
C GLN A 44 8.05 -8.98 -1.87
N ALA A 45 7.78 -10.26 -2.15
CA ALA A 45 6.41 -10.80 -2.19
C ALA A 45 5.62 -10.64 -0.88
N ALA A 46 6.27 -10.72 0.29
CA ALA A 46 5.60 -10.57 1.58
C ALA A 46 5.37 -9.10 1.99
N GLU A 47 6.11 -8.14 1.42
CA GLU A 47 5.91 -6.70 1.66
C GLU A 47 4.87 -6.09 0.69
N ASP A 48 4.72 -6.68 -0.50
CA ASP A 48 3.76 -6.24 -1.51
C ASP A 48 2.30 -6.51 -1.08
N VAL A 49 2.03 -7.63 -0.41
CA VAL A 49 0.67 -7.98 0.06
C VAL A 49 0.14 -7.00 1.12
N PRO A 50 0.87 -6.66 2.21
CA PRO A 50 0.46 -5.63 3.16
C PRO A 50 0.21 -4.27 2.52
N ARG A 51 1.02 -3.89 1.52
CA ARG A 51 0.82 -2.63 0.77
C ARG A 51 -0.47 -2.67 -0.05
N ALA A 52 -0.69 -3.73 -0.82
CA ALA A 52 -1.89 -3.91 -1.62
C ALA A 52 -3.15 -3.91 -0.75
N VAL A 53 -3.13 -4.61 0.38
CA VAL A 53 -4.22 -4.64 1.36
C VAL A 53 -4.51 -3.25 1.94
N THR A 54 -3.48 -2.53 2.36
CA THR A 54 -3.65 -1.18 2.94
C THR A 54 -4.20 -0.21 1.90
N TYR A 55 -3.68 -0.27 0.67
CA TYR A 55 -4.16 0.55 -0.44
C TYR A 55 -5.61 0.21 -0.81
N GLY A 56 -5.93 -1.07 -0.93
CA GLY A 56 -7.29 -1.56 -1.17
C GLY A 56 -8.29 -1.16 -0.10
N GLY A 57 -7.87 -1.08 1.17
CA GLY A 57 -8.72 -0.59 2.26
C GLY A 57 -9.07 0.89 2.13
N ARG A 58 -8.13 1.73 1.69
CA ARG A 58 -8.42 3.15 1.41
C ARG A 58 -9.32 3.31 0.19
N LEU A 59 -9.14 2.49 -0.84
CA LEU A 59 -10.03 2.43 -2.00
C LEU A 59 -11.45 1.97 -1.62
N TYR A 60 -11.57 0.99 -0.72
CA TYR A 60 -12.85 0.53 -0.20
C TYR A 60 -13.63 1.66 0.50
N ASP A 61 -12.96 2.42 1.35
CA ASP A 61 -13.57 3.54 2.07
C ASP A 61 -14.04 4.62 1.08
N SER A 62 -13.13 5.13 0.25
CA SER A 62 -13.47 6.11 -0.78
C SER A 62 -12.43 6.17 -1.90
N TRP A 63 -12.62 5.33 -2.93
CA TRP A 63 -11.69 5.22 -4.06
C TRP A 63 -11.40 6.56 -4.76
N PHE A 64 -12.41 7.41 -4.96
CA PHE A 64 -12.19 8.68 -5.64
C PHE A 64 -11.47 9.69 -4.76
N LEU A 65 -11.59 9.63 -3.42
CA LEU A 65 -10.80 10.46 -2.53
C LEU A 65 -9.34 9.99 -2.49
N GLU A 66 -9.13 8.67 -2.39
CA GLU A 66 -7.79 8.06 -2.42
C GLU A 66 -7.05 8.41 -3.73
N LEU A 67 -7.74 8.32 -4.87
CA LEU A 67 -7.19 8.65 -6.19
C LEU A 67 -7.20 10.15 -6.51
N ARG A 68 -7.79 10.99 -5.64
CA ARG A 68 -8.00 12.43 -5.89
C ARG A 68 -8.73 12.70 -7.20
N HIS A 69 -9.71 11.87 -7.50
CA HIS A 69 -10.56 11.95 -8.69
C HIS A 69 -11.89 12.61 -8.36
N LYS A 70 -12.57 13.10 -9.40
CA LYS A 70 -13.97 13.51 -9.25
C LYS A 70 -14.83 12.24 -9.13
N PRO A 71 -15.81 12.20 -8.21
CA PRO A 71 -16.71 11.07 -8.12
C PRO A 71 -17.56 10.94 -9.40
N PRO A 72 -18.11 9.75 -9.68
CA PRO A 72 -19.08 9.57 -10.75
C PRO A 72 -20.26 10.52 -10.60
N ARG A 73 -20.81 10.96 -11.73
CA ARG A 73 -22.01 11.81 -11.78
C ARG A 73 -23.31 11.01 -11.97
N ILE A 74 -23.19 9.70 -12.06
CA ILE A 74 -24.29 8.75 -12.23
C ILE A 74 -24.51 8.00 -10.92
N LEU A 75 -25.75 7.61 -10.63
CA LEU A 75 -26.06 6.76 -9.48
C LEU A 75 -25.52 5.34 -9.71
N HIS A 76 -25.00 4.71 -8.67
CA HIS A 76 -24.59 3.31 -8.73
C HIS A 76 -25.85 2.42 -8.94
N PRO A 77 -25.89 1.53 -9.95
CA PRO A 77 -27.10 0.78 -10.31
C PRO A 77 -27.67 -0.11 -9.18
N LEU A 78 -26.80 -0.65 -8.33
CA LEU A 78 -27.19 -1.49 -7.19
C LEU A 78 -27.53 -0.72 -5.91
N TYR A 79 -27.39 0.61 -5.88
CA TYR A 79 -27.74 1.35 -4.68
C TYR A 79 -29.28 1.36 -4.48
N PRO A 80 -29.80 1.03 -3.28
CA PRO A 80 -31.24 0.97 -3.07
C PRO A 80 -31.91 2.32 -3.25
N VAL A 81 -33.00 2.38 -4.01
CA VAL A 81 -33.78 3.61 -4.24
C VAL A 81 -34.40 4.19 -2.96
N THR A 82 -34.53 3.38 -1.91
CA THR A 82 -35.03 3.78 -0.60
C THR A 82 -33.91 4.20 0.36
N GLY A 83 -32.64 4.07 -0.05
CA GLY A 83 -31.49 4.45 0.78
C GLY A 83 -31.35 5.97 0.90
N LYS A 84 -30.76 6.43 2.01
CA LYS A 84 -30.56 7.86 2.32
C LYS A 84 -29.90 8.65 1.19
N TYR A 85 -28.97 8.01 0.48
CA TYR A 85 -28.17 8.65 -0.57
C TYR A 85 -28.60 8.28 -1.99
N ALA A 86 -29.85 7.85 -2.19
CA ALA A 86 -30.35 7.44 -3.51
C ALA A 86 -30.33 8.56 -4.57
N SER A 87 -30.10 9.81 -4.17
CA SER A 87 -29.95 10.98 -5.04
C SER A 87 -28.53 11.57 -5.04
N ASP A 88 -27.56 10.94 -4.38
CA ASP A 88 -26.17 11.40 -4.27
C ASP A 88 -25.22 10.42 -4.98
N PRO A 89 -24.86 10.68 -6.26
CA PRO A 89 -23.93 9.87 -7.02
C PRO A 89 -22.64 9.54 -6.26
N ALA A 90 -22.00 10.52 -5.62
CA ALA A 90 -20.72 10.30 -4.96
C ALA A 90 -20.82 9.31 -3.79
N ARG A 91 -21.94 9.33 -3.06
CA ARG A 91 -22.21 8.39 -1.97
C ARG A 91 -22.56 7.00 -2.47
N THR A 92 -23.36 6.89 -3.54
CA THR A 92 -23.78 5.58 -4.07
C THR A 92 -22.64 4.71 -4.58
N TRP A 93 -21.48 5.29 -4.95
CA TRP A 93 -20.31 4.57 -5.46
C TRP A 93 -19.25 4.19 -4.41
N GLN A 94 -19.47 4.52 -3.13
CA GLN A 94 -18.55 4.16 -2.04
C GLN A 94 -18.88 2.77 -1.51
N CYS A 95 -17.89 1.87 -1.48
CA CYS A 95 -18.09 0.50 -0.99
C CYS A 95 -18.51 0.53 0.49
N ALA A 96 -17.90 1.40 1.29
CA ALA A 96 -18.25 1.59 2.69
C ALA A 96 -19.68 2.08 2.93
N GLU A 97 -20.30 2.82 1.99
CA GLU A 97 -21.69 3.26 2.13
C GLU A 97 -22.67 2.08 1.96
N CYS A 98 -22.35 1.12 1.08
CA CYS A 98 -23.21 -0.04 0.85
C CYS A 98 -22.91 -1.18 1.84
N HIS A 99 -21.63 -1.52 2.03
CA HIS A 99 -21.17 -2.66 2.80
C HIS A 99 -20.73 -2.30 4.22
N GLY A 100 -20.87 -1.04 4.61
CA GLY A 100 -20.54 -0.51 5.92
C GLY A 100 -19.04 -0.25 6.08
N TRP A 101 -18.69 0.85 6.75
CA TRP A 101 -17.30 1.14 7.13
C TRP A 101 -16.68 0.05 8.01
N GLY A 102 -17.51 -0.67 8.78
CA GLY A 102 -17.12 -1.82 9.59
C GLY A 102 -17.14 -3.17 8.85
N TYR A 103 -17.35 -3.17 7.52
CA TYR A 103 -17.40 -4.35 6.64
C TYR A 103 -18.60 -5.27 6.85
N ARG A 104 -19.57 -4.89 7.69
CA ARG A 104 -20.71 -5.72 8.09
C ARG A 104 -22.07 -5.35 7.51
N GLY A 105 -22.16 -4.24 6.78
CA GLY A 105 -23.40 -3.77 6.18
C GLY A 105 -24.56 -3.76 7.19
N GLU A 106 -25.70 -4.32 6.80
CA GLU A 106 -26.90 -4.43 7.62
C GLU A 106 -26.73 -5.23 8.93
N GLU A 107 -25.72 -6.11 9.01
CA GLU A 107 -25.40 -6.88 10.22
C GLU A 107 -24.42 -6.15 11.16
N GLY A 108 -24.15 -4.86 10.90
CA GLY A 108 -23.25 -4.03 11.71
C GLY A 108 -23.85 -2.67 12.07
N THR A 109 -23.00 -1.65 12.02
CA THR A 109 -23.37 -0.25 12.30
C THR A 109 -24.46 0.30 11.38
N TYR A 110 -24.69 -0.34 10.22
CA TYR A 110 -25.71 0.06 9.23
C TYR A 110 -26.98 -0.81 9.32
N GLY A 111 -27.26 -1.36 10.50
CA GLY A 111 -28.52 -2.05 10.79
C GLY A 111 -29.75 -1.15 10.69
N LYS A 112 -30.95 -1.73 10.89
CA LYS A 112 -32.27 -1.10 10.58
C LYS A 112 -32.53 0.26 11.21
N SER A 113 -31.89 0.58 12.35
CA SER A 113 -32.04 1.87 13.04
C SER A 113 -31.03 2.92 12.60
N SER A 114 -30.14 2.60 11.65
CA SER A 114 -29.11 3.50 11.14
C SER A 114 -29.64 4.31 9.97
N ASP A 115 -29.29 5.59 9.93
CA ASP A 115 -29.50 6.46 8.78
C ASP A 115 -28.78 5.99 7.51
N HIS A 116 -27.78 5.11 7.66
CA HIS A 116 -27.01 4.52 6.56
C HIS A 116 -27.55 3.14 6.16
N HIS A 117 -28.73 2.74 6.66
CA HIS A 117 -29.28 1.42 6.35
C HIS A 117 -29.65 1.30 4.86
N THR A 118 -28.99 0.36 4.18
CA THR A 118 -29.26 -0.01 2.78
C THR A 118 -29.95 -1.37 2.66
N GLY A 119 -29.89 -2.21 3.69
CA GLY A 119 -30.27 -3.64 3.61
C GLY A 119 -29.26 -4.50 2.84
N ILE A 120 -28.07 -3.96 2.53
CA ILE A 120 -27.00 -4.70 1.86
C ILE A 120 -26.12 -5.35 2.93
N VAL A 121 -25.78 -6.63 2.70
CA VAL A 121 -24.87 -7.39 3.57
C VAL A 121 -23.44 -6.87 3.48
N GLY A 122 -22.66 -7.09 4.53
CA GLY A 122 -21.24 -6.80 4.51
C GLY A 122 -20.41 -7.75 3.64
N ILE A 123 -19.10 -7.48 3.60
CA ILE A 123 -18.12 -8.23 2.78
C ILE A 123 -17.43 -9.37 3.54
N GLN A 124 -17.78 -9.64 4.80
CA GLN A 124 -17.07 -10.60 5.66
C GLN A 124 -17.07 -12.02 5.12
N ARG A 125 -18.09 -12.38 4.34
CA ARG A 125 -18.19 -13.69 3.68
C ARG A 125 -17.15 -13.89 2.56
N MET A 126 -16.50 -12.82 2.12
CA MET A 126 -15.41 -12.86 1.14
C MET A 126 -14.02 -12.89 1.77
N ASN A 127 -13.91 -12.88 3.11
CA ASN A 127 -12.64 -13.09 3.79
C ASN A 127 -12.10 -14.49 3.48
N GLY A 128 -10.84 -14.58 3.08
CA GLY A 128 -10.17 -15.78 2.59
C GLY A 128 -10.57 -16.23 1.18
N ALA A 129 -11.45 -15.50 0.48
CA ALA A 129 -11.81 -15.84 -0.89
C ALA A 129 -10.65 -15.54 -1.85
N ASP A 130 -10.59 -16.27 -2.98
CA ASP A 130 -9.65 -16.00 -4.06
C ASP A 130 -9.83 -14.56 -4.60
N PRO A 131 -8.78 -13.71 -4.60
CA PRO A 131 -8.83 -12.37 -5.17
C PRO A 131 -9.38 -12.32 -6.60
N ALA A 132 -9.09 -13.30 -7.46
CA ALA A 132 -9.60 -13.32 -8.83
C ALA A 132 -11.14 -13.41 -8.89
N ARG A 133 -11.74 -14.14 -7.94
CA ARG A 133 -13.20 -14.18 -7.78
C ARG A 133 -13.75 -12.82 -7.36
N ILE A 134 -13.04 -12.09 -6.51
CA ILE A 134 -13.45 -10.74 -6.07
C ILE A 134 -13.32 -9.73 -7.22
N VAL A 135 -12.24 -9.77 -8.00
CA VAL A 135 -12.08 -8.96 -9.22
C VAL A 135 -13.26 -9.17 -10.16
N THR A 136 -13.69 -10.42 -10.37
CA THR A 136 -14.86 -10.75 -11.19
C THR A 136 -16.14 -10.10 -10.65
N VAL A 137 -16.32 -10.02 -9.32
CA VAL A 137 -17.48 -9.37 -8.70
C VAL A 137 -17.42 -7.85 -8.86
N LEU A 138 -16.26 -7.25 -8.67
CA LEU A 138 -16.06 -5.79 -8.77
C LEU A 138 -16.24 -5.27 -10.21
N THR A 139 -15.83 -6.07 -11.20
CA THR A 139 -15.95 -5.75 -12.64
C THR A 139 -17.25 -6.25 -13.26
N HIS A 140 -18.06 -7.01 -12.53
CA HIS A 140 -19.38 -7.42 -13.01
C HIS A 140 -20.22 -6.16 -13.34
N PRO A 141 -21.01 -6.13 -14.42
CA PRO A 141 -21.79 -4.94 -14.84
C PRO A 141 -22.70 -4.33 -13.78
N GLY A 142 -23.04 -5.08 -12.73
CA GLY A 142 -23.78 -4.57 -11.57
C GLY A 142 -22.95 -3.64 -10.67
N HIS A 143 -21.64 -3.91 -10.50
CA HIS A 143 -20.71 -3.04 -9.80
C HIS A 143 -20.00 -2.08 -10.77
N GLY A 144 -19.38 -2.63 -11.83
CA GLY A 144 -18.84 -1.84 -12.95
C GLY A 144 -17.65 -0.94 -12.59
N TYR A 145 -16.79 -1.37 -11.66
CA TYR A 145 -15.64 -0.56 -11.24
C TYR A 145 -14.53 -0.45 -12.29
N ASP A 146 -14.49 -1.35 -13.28
CA ASP A 146 -13.62 -1.30 -14.45
C ASP A 146 -13.86 -0.08 -15.35
N ALA A 147 -15.02 0.58 -15.22
CA ALA A 147 -15.27 1.85 -15.89
C ALA A 147 -14.54 3.05 -15.26
N PHE A 148 -14.01 2.90 -14.02
CA PHE A 148 -13.44 3.99 -13.24
C PHE A 148 -12.03 3.73 -12.71
N LEU A 149 -11.66 2.46 -12.57
CA LEU A 149 -10.44 2.02 -11.91
C LEU A 149 -9.59 1.18 -12.86
N TYR A 150 -8.28 1.29 -12.70
CA TYR A 150 -7.31 0.43 -13.38
C TYR A 150 -7.21 -0.94 -12.70
N ASP A 151 -6.69 -1.93 -13.42
CA ASP A 151 -6.60 -3.32 -12.96
C ASP A 151 -5.87 -3.44 -11.60
N ASP A 152 -4.77 -2.71 -11.42
CA ASP A 152 -3.98 -2.72 -10.18
C ASP A 152 -4.77 -2.21 -8.95
N GLN A 153 -5.67 -1.24 -9.16
CA GLN A 153 -6.55 -0.70 -8.13
C GLN A 153 -7.64 -1.70 -7.76
N ILE A 154 -8.19 -2.38 -8.76
CA ILE A 154 -9.22 -3.42 -8.58
C ILE A 154 -8.61 -4.64 -7.86
N GLU A 155 -7.39 -5.03 -8.25
CA GLU A 155 -6.62 -6.09 -7.60
C GLU A 155 -6.28 -5.75 -6.14
N ALA A 156 -5.90 -4.49 -5.85
CA ALA A 156 -5.66 -4.04 -4.49
C ALA A 156 -6.93 -4.12 -3.62
N MET A 157 -8.07 -3.67 -4.15
CA MET A 157 -9.36 -3.83 -3.46
C MET A 157 -9.72 -5.30 -3.25
N ALA A 158 -9.46 -6.16 -4.24
CA ALA A 158 -9.67 -7.60 -4.10
C ALA A 158 -8.79 -8.22 -3.01
N ALA A 159 -7.52 -7.81 -2.92
CA ALA A 159 -6.62 -8.23 -1.84
C ALA A 159 -7.13 -7.77 -0.46
N PHE A 160 -7.63 -6.54 -0.35
CA PHE A 160 -8.24 -6.04 0.89
C PHE A 160 -9.51 -6.81 1.28
N VAL A 161 -10.43 -7.03 0.34
CA VAL A 161 -11.65 -7.79 0.61
C VAL A 161 -11.33 -9.24 0.98
N SER A 162 -10.30 -9.83 0.38
CA SER A 162 -9.84 -11.20 0.69
C SER A 162 -9.18 -11.29 2.07
N GLY A 163 -8.22 -10.42 2.39
CA GLY A 163 -7.35 -10.61 3.56
C GLY A 163 -7.15 -9.41 4.47
N GLY A 164 -7.78 -8.27 4.17
CA GLY A 164 -7.61 -7.00 4.88
C GLY A 164 -8.70 -6.66 5.90
N GLN A 165 -9.76 -7.46 5.98
CA GLN A 165 -10.87 -7.18 6.87
C GLN A 165 -10.50 -7.47 8.33
N VAL A 166 -10.65 -6.47 9.19
CA VAL A 166 -10.56 -6.63 10.65
C VAL A 166 -11.95 -6.67 11.28
N ASN A 167 -12.12 -7.39 12.39
CA ASN A 167 -13.38 -7.38 13.12
C ASN A 167 -13.51 -6.09 13.94
N VAL A 168 -14.05 -5.04 13.31
CA VAL A 168 -14.16 -3.71 13.91
C VAL A 168 -14.99 -3.72 15.21
N ASN A 169 -15.97 -4.63 15.33
CA ASN A 169 -16.82 -4.75 16.52
C ASN A 169 -16.07 -5.14 17.81
N ASP A 170 -14.82 -5.61 17.70
CA ASP A 170 -13.96 -5.85 18.85
C ASP A 170 -13.55 -4.53 19.52
N TYR A 171 -13.60 -3.42 18.78
CA TYR A 171 -13.17 -2.10 19.24
C TYR A 171 -14.34 -1.13 19.44
N ILE A 172 -15.49 -1.38 18.79
CA ILE A 172 -16.67 -0.49 18.84
C ILE A 172 -17.95 -1.20 19.27
N ASP A 173 -18.91 -0.43 19.79
CA ASP A 173 -20.29 -0.88 19.94
C ASP A 173 -21.11 -0.52 18.67
N PRO A 174 -21.51 -1.51 17.85
CA PRO A 174 -22.32 -1.25 16.67
C PRO A 174 -23.71 -0.72 17.01
N ALA A 175 -24.25 -1.01 18.21
CA ALA A 175 -25.57 -0.54 18.63
C ALA A 175 -25.60 0.98 18.85
N THR A 176 -24.45 1.61 19.09
CA THR A 176 -24.33 3.06 19.27
C THR A 176 -23.88 3.77 17.99
N GLY A 177 -24.00 3.12 16.83
CA GLY A 177 -23.44 3.63 15.57
C GLY A 177 -21.92 3.53 15.47
N GLY A 178 -21.27 2.77 16.36
CA GLY A 178 -19.84 2.51 16.32
C GLY A 178 -18.98 3.37 17.24
N ARG A 179 -19.47 3.71 18.44
CA ARG A 179 -18.65 4.37 19.46
C ARG A 179 -17.65 3.37 20.01
N ALA A 180 -16.47 3.85 20.42
CA ALA A 180 -15.45 2.94 20.95
C ALA A 180 -15.94 2.30 22.26
N ARG A 181 -15.69 0.99 22.44
CA ARG A 181 -16.04 0.31 23.69
C ARG A 181 -15.26 0.83 24.89
N GLY A 182 -14.09 1.44 24.66
CA GLY A 182 -13.28 2.08 25.70
C GLY A 182 -13.69 3.52 26.04
N GLN A 183 -14.66 4.12 25.34
CA GLN A 183 -15.17 5.45 25.68
C GLN A 183 -16.16 5.35 26.85
N GLY A 184 -15.71 5.75 28.04
CA GLY A 184 -16.60 6.39 29.01
C GLY A 184 -17.27 7.63 28.39
N SER A 185 -18.32 8.15 29.01
CA SER A 185 -19.21 9.20 28.48
C SER A 185 -18.56 10.56 28.14
N THR A 186 -17.24 10.66 28.08
CA THR A 186 -16.48 11.88 27.76
C THR A 186 -15.25 11.48 26.94
N ASP A 187 -15.38 11.33 25.63
CA ASP A 187 -14.35 11.85 24.70
C ASP A 187 -14.68 11.52 23.26
N THR A 188 -14.99 12.56 22.50
CA THR A 188 -15.11 12.57 21.05
C THR A 188 -13.69 12.59 20.44
N ILE A 189 -13.00 11.45 20.40
CA ILE A 189 -11.59 11.43 19.90
C ILE A 189 -11.39 10.57 18.66
N LEU A 190 -12.24 9.59 18.36
CA LEU A 190 -12.00 8.72 17.20
C LEU A 190 -12.36 9.33 15.83
N CYS A 191 -13.19 10.40 15.78
CA CYS A 191 -13.55 11.06 14.51
C CYS A 191 -13.33 12.58 14.48
N ASP A 192 -13.32 13.30 15.62
CA ASP A 192 -13.14 14.76 15.63
C ASP A 192 -11.68 15.22 15.59
N GLY A 193 -10.71 14.34 15.87
CA GLY A 193 -9.30 14.68 15.98
C GLY A 193 -8.63 15.14 14.66
N VAL A 194 -9.29 14.94 13.52
CA VAL A 194 -8.79 15.37 12.20
C VAL A 194 -9.47 16.66 11.72
N GLN A 195 -10.67 16.99 12.23
CA GLN A 195 -11.38 18.21 11.84
C GLN A 195 -10.81 19.49 12.46
N GLN A 196 -9.95 19.39 13.48
CA GLN A 196 -9.34 20.56 14.15
C GLN A 196 -7.97 20.96 13.60
N LEU A 197 -7.51 20.31 12.53
CA LEU A 197 -6.21 20.60 11.88
C LEU A 197 -6.33 21.02 10.40
N LEU A 198 -7.53 21.40 9.96
CA LEU A 198 -7.78 22.09 8.69
C LEU A 198 -8.56 23.40 8.95
#